data_AF-A0A7S2L4L0-F1
#
_entry.id   AF-A0A7S2L4L0-F1
#
_cell.length_a   1.000
_cell.length_b   1.000
_cell.length_c   1.000
_cell.angle_alpha   90.00
_cell.angle_beta   90.00
_cell.angle_gamma   90.00
#
_symmetry.space_group_name_H-M   'P 1'
#
loop_
_entity.id
_entity.type
_entity.pdbx_description
1 polymer ?
#
loop_
_entity_poly.entity_id
_entity_poly.type
_entity_poly.pdbx_seq_one_letter_code
_entity_poly.pdbx_strand_id
1 'polypeptide(L)'
;AELVVFGVCTHCTHSVQFWSLGQSGHYEQRFGSANPFRDIQPQGAWEDLQFVDWNGDGHPDVLGCSIHQDFGGFRYFESQANGSLVHVDDRNSSFPGIVEFMAQHIRGWALLRAVDWDGDGDLDLVAQQTVRSKGGDGPSLYKLVYFERRHDKS
;
A
#
# COMPACT_ATOMS: atom_id res chain seq x y z
N ALA A 1 6.92 -13.16 -12.84
CA ALA A 1 5.87 -12.23 -12.38
C ALA A 1 4.57 -13.03 -12.24
N GLU A 2 4.22 -13.42 -11.02
CA GLU A 2 2.91 -14.01 -10.76
C GLU A 2 1.87 -12.89 -10.85
N LEU A 3 0.88 -13.05 -11.72
CA LEU A 3 -0.25 -12.14 -11.81
C LEU A 3 -1.06 -12.28 -10.51
N VAL A 4 -1.06 -11.23 -9.70
CA VAL A 4 -1.87 -11.13 -8.49
C VAL A 4 -3.20 -10.49 -8.89
N VAL A 5 -4.29 -11.26 -8.80
CA VAL A 5 -5.63 -10.66 -8.78
C VAL A 5 -5.98 -10.47 -7.32
N PHE A 6 -6.31 -9.25 -6.93
CA PHE A 6 -6.80 -8.94 -5.59
C PHE A 6 -8.11 -8.18 -5.72
N GLY A 7 -9.07 -8.56 -4.88
CA GLY A 7 -10.36 -7.89 -4.76
C GLY A 7 -10.69 -7.74 -3.29
N VAL A 8 -11.25 -6.60 -2.93
CA VAL A 8 -11.80 -6.36 -1.59
C VAL A 8 -13.30 -6.69 -1.67
N CYS A 9 -13.74 -7.83 -1.12
CA CYS A 9 -15.18 -8.02 -0.94
C CYS A 9 -15.64 -7.30 0.33
N THR A 10 -16.30 -6.16 0.14
CA THR A 10 -16.93 -5.35 1.21
C THR A 10 -18.14 -6.01 1.86
N HIS A 11 -18.63 -7.14 1.33
CA HIS A 11 -19.81 -7.85 1.82
C HIS A 11 -19.56 -9.29 2.29
N CYS A 12 -18.38 -9.87 2.05
CA CYS A 12 -18.19 -11.33 2.16
C CYS A 12 -17.13 -11.75 3.18
N THR A 13 -16.03 -11.01 3.34
CA THR A 13 -14.91 -11.49 4.17
C THR A 13 -13.98 -10.43 4.74
N HIS A 14 -14.06 -9.16 4.32
CA HIS A 14 -13.09 -8.10 4.69
C HIS A 14 -11.63 -8.56 4.54
N SER A 15 -11.28 -9.32 3.51
CA SER A 15 -9.91 -9.82 3.31
C SER A 15 -9.49 -9.73 1.86
N VAL A 16 -8.19 -9.53 1.65
CA VAL A 16 -7.59 -9.52 0.32
C VAL A 16 -7.61 -10.96 -0.22
N GLN A 17 -8.27 -11.14 -1.36
CA GLN A 17 -8.28 -12.42 -2.07
C GLN A 17 -6.97 -12.61 -2.85
N PHE A 18 -6.43 -13.82 -2.85
CA PHE A 18 -5.16 -14.15 -3.50
C PHE A 18 -5.34 -15.32 -4.45
N TRP A 19 -4.80 -15.21 -5.67
CA TRP A 19 -4.68 -16.32 -6.62
C TRP A 19 -3.23 -16.42 -7.06
N SER A 20 -2.74 -17.65 -7.20
CA SER A 20 -1.41 -17.90 -7.79
C SER A 20 -1.50 -19.00 -8.85
N LEU A 21 -0.48 -19.07 -9.71
CA LEU A 21 -0.43 -20.04 -10.80
C LEU A 21 -0.26 -21.45 -10.23
N GLY A 22 -1.24 -22.32 -10.49
CA GLY A 22 -1.19 -23.73 -10.14
C GLY A 22 -0.30 -24.53 -11.09
N GLN A 23 0.04 -25.77 -10.70
CA GLN A 23 0.82 -26.69 -11.54
C GLN A 23 0.10 -27.06 -12.86
N SER A 24 -1.22 -26.88 -12.88
CA SER A 24 -2.07 -27.05 -14.07
C SER A 24 -1.95 -25.91 -15.09
N GLY A 25 -1.25 -24.81 -14.75
CA GLY A 25 -1.19 -23.61 -15.56
C GLY A 25 -2.39 -22.67 -15.41
N HIS A 26 -3.32 -22.97 -14.49
CA HIS A 26 -4.48 -22.12 -14.17
C HIS A 26 -4.28 -21.38 -12.85
N TYR A 27 -4.90 -20.21 -12.70
CA TYR A 27 -4.91 -19.47 -11.43
C TYR A 27 -5.86 -20.12 -10.43
N GLU A 28 -5.34 -20.41 -9.24
CA GLU A 28 -6.09 -21.03 -8.15
C GLU A 28 -6.18 -20.07 -6.96
N GLN A 29 -7.39 -19.89 -6.42
CA GLN A 29 -7.57 -19.08 -5.22
C GLN A 29 -6.88 -19.77 -4.03
N ARG A 30 -6.11 -18.99 -3.28
CA ARG A 30 -5.45 -19.43 -2.06
C ARG A 30 -6.25 -18.97 -0.84
N PHE A 31 -6.31 -19.82 0.17
CA PHE A 31 -7.09 -19.61 1.39
C PHE A 31 -6.26 -19.95 2.62
N GLY A 32 -6.70 -19.47 3.78
CA GLY A 32 -6.04 -19.76 5.06
C GLY A 32 -4.56 -19.41 5.01
N SER A 33 -3.70 -20.27 5.54
CA SER A 33 -2.24 -20.07 5.58
C SER A 33 -1.59 -19.94 4.21
N ALA A 34 -2.22 -20.40 3.12
CA ALA A 34 -1.72 -20.23 1.76
C ALA A 34 -2.01 -18.83 1.18
N ASN A 35 -2.85 -18.03 1.83
CA ASN A 35 -3.03 -16.61 1.49
C ASN A 35 -2.14 -15.77 2.43
N PRO A 36 -1.08 -15.11 1.92
CA PRO A 36 -0.22 -14.26 2.74
C PRO A 36 -0.95 -12.98 3.21
N PHE A 37 -2.01 -12.58 2.53
CA PHE A 37 -2.82 -11.40 2.84
C PHE A 37 -4.05 -11.70 3.71
N ARG A 38 -4.19 -12.93 4.22
CA ARG A 38 -5.37 -13.37 4.99
C ARG A 38 -5.66 -12.51 6.23
N ASP A 39 -4.62 -11.91 6.79
CA ASP A 39 -4.67 -11.13 8.03
C ASP A 39 -4.81 -9.62 7.74
N ILE A 40 -4.74 -9.22 6.46
CA ILE A 40 -5.03 -7.86 6.04
C ILE A 40 -6.55 -7.72 5.95
N GLN A 41 -7.10 -6.97 6.90
CA GLN A 41 -8.49 -6.57 6.91
C GLN A 41 -8.62 -5.09 6.55
N PRO A 42 -8.94 -4.75 5.29
CA PRO A 42 -9.26 -3.39 4.91
C PRO A 42 -10.46 -2.90 5.74
N GLN A 43 -10.20 -2.06 6.74
CA GLN A 43 -11.28 -1.39 7.47
C GLN A 43 -11.72 -0.18 6.64
N GLY A 44 -12.90 -0.28 6.02
CA GLY A 44 -13.44 0.73 5.09
C GLY A 44 -13.03 0.47 3.63
N ALA A 45 -13.21 1.45 2.73
CA ALA A 45 -12.78 1.32 1.33
C ALA A 45 -11.29 1.67 1.20
N TRP A 46 -10.43 0.68 1.39
CA TRP A 46 -9.05 0.76 0.89
C TRP A 46 -9.14 0.39 -0.59
N GLU A 47 -9.04 1.39 -1.44
CA GLU A 47 -9.22 1.20 -2.88
C GLU A 47 -7.90 1.24 -3.65
N ASP A 48 -6.78 1.60 -2.99
CA ASP A 48 -5.45 1.58 -3.60
C ASP A 48 -4.46 0.80 -2.73
N LEU A 49 -4.08 -0.37 -3.22
CA LEU A 49 -3.03 -1.22 -2.68
C LEU A 49 -1.90 -1.32 -3.70
N GLN A 50 -0.66 -1.18 -3.24
CA GLN A 50 0.54 -1.42 -4.02
C GLN A 50 1.31 -2.57 -3.38
N PHE A 51 1.72 -3.53 -4.20
CA PHE A 51 2.53 -4.67 -3.79
C PHE A 51 3.94 -4.48 -4.36
N VAL A 52 4.88 -4.07 -3.52
CA VAL A 52 6.22 -3.64 -3.93
C VAL A 52 7.24 -4.00 -2.86
N ASP A 53 8.48 -4.30 -3.25
CA ASP A 53 9.59 -4.51 -2.33
C ASP A 53 10.06 -3.14 -1.81
N TRP A 54 9.41 -2.63 -0.76
CA TRP A 54 9.62 -1.26 -0.30
C TRP A 54 10.92 -1.17 0.48
N ASN A 55 11.21 -2.12 1.36
CA ASN A 55 12.43 -2.11 2.17
C ASN A 55 13.68 -2.67 1.44
N GLY A 56 13.53 -3.25 0.24
CA GLY A 56 14.63 -3.80 -0.56
C GLY A 56 15.11 -5.17 -0.09
N ASP A 57 14.29 -5.92 0.65
CA ASP A 57 14.64 -7.25 1.18
C ASP A 57 14.39 -8.40 0.20
N GLY A 58 13.84 -8.09 -0.99
CA GLY A 58 13.51 -9.07 -2.03
C GLY A 58 12.11 -9.69 -1.88
N HIS A 59 11.32 -9.27 -0.89
CA HIS A 59 9.95 -9.70 -0.68
C HIS A 59 8.97 -8.53 -0.85
N PRO A 60 7.90 -8.69 -1.67
CA PRO A 60 6.91 -7.63 -1.80
C PRO A 60 6.17 -7.35 -0.48
N ASP A 61 6.23 -6.09 -0.06
CA ASP A 61 5.41 -5.50 0.99
C ASP A 61 4.05 -5.03 0.44
N VAL A 62 3.19 -4.50 1.31
CA VAL A 62 1.93 -3.86 0.92
C VAL A 62 1.88 -2.43 1.43
N LEU A 63 1.79 -1.48 0.50
CA LEU A 63 1.41 -0.10 0.78
C LEU A 63 -0.07 0.08 0.49
N GLY A 64 -0.80 0.70 1.41
CA GLY A 64 -2.23 0.97 1.24
C GLY A 64 -2.57 2.41 1.57
N CYS A 65 -3.52 2.98 0.83
CA CYS A 65 -4.13 4.25 1.20
C CYS A 65 -5.65 4.11 1.23
N SER A 66 -6.28 4.65 2.29
CA SER A 66 -7.73 4.78 2.30
C SER A 66 -8.16 5.97 1.47
N ILE A 67 -9.17 5.76 0.61
CA ILE A 67 -9.84 6.83 -0.12
C ILE A 67 -11.02 7.42 0.65
N HIS A 68 -11.14 7.20 1.96
CA HIS A 68 -12.18 7.83 2.78
C HIS A 68 -11.56 8.75 3.82
N GLN A 69 -12.18 9.91 4.00
CA GLN A 69 -11.66 10.97 4.90
C GLN A 69 -11.70 10.55 6.37
N ASP A 70 -12.67 9.72 6.75
CA ASP A 70 -12.87 9.25 8.13
C ASP A 70 -12.01 8.03 8.49
N PHE A 71 -11.49 7.35 7.46
CA PHE A 71 -10.64 6.15 7.59
C PHE A 71 -9.20 6.43 7.13
N GLY A 72 -8.92 7.70 6.82
CA GLY A 72 -7.75 8.19 6.11
C GLY A 72 -6.44 7.82 6.77
N GLY A 73 -5.57 7.18 6.01
CA GLY A 73 -4.22 6.91 6.45
C GLY A 73 -3.50 6.05 5.43
N PHE A 74 -2.24 6.39 5.22
CA PHE A 74 -1.29 5.44 4.69
C PHE A 74 -1.18 4.26 5.67
N ARG A 75 -1.02 3.06 5.11
CA ARG A 75 -0.82 1.80 5.82
C ARG A 75 0.36 1.11 5.17
N TYR A 76 1.20 0.51 6.00
CA TYR A 76 2.33 -0.27 5.56
C TYR A 76 2.26 -1.65 6.21
N PHE A 77 2.31 -2.69 5.39
CA PHE A 77 2.43 -4.07 5.83
C PHE A 77 3.74 -4.62 5.31
N GLU A 78 4.61 -4.96 6.23
CA GLU A 78 5.94 -5.46 5.92
C GLU A 78 5.92 -6.98 5.82
N SER A 79 6.50 -7.49 4.75
CA SER A 79 6.68 -8.92 4.53
C SER A 79 7.72 -9.46 5.51
N GLN A 80 7.49 -10.66 6.01
CA GLN A 80 8.40 -11.35 6.92
C GLN A 80 9.00 -12.55 6.20
N ALA A 81 10.18 -13.00 6.64
CA ALA A 81 10.88 -14.15 6.05
C ALA A 81 10.06 -15.46 6.01
N ASN A 82 9.02 -15.58 6.84
CA ASN A 82 8.08 -16.71 6.86
C ASN A 82 6.88 -16.53 5.89
N GLY A 83 6.85 -15.47 5.09
CA GLY A 83 5.78 -15.12 4.16
C GLY A 83 4.54 -14.47 4.79
N SER A 84 4.55 -14.17 6.09
CA SER A 84 3.47 -13.40 6.73
C SER A 84 3.63 -11.91 6.50
N LEU A 85 2.51 -11.19 6.46
CA LEU A 85 2.50 -9.72 6.42
C LEU A 85 2.11 -9.18 7.79
N VAL A 86 2.91 -8.24 8.29
CA VAL A 86 2.68 -7.58 9.58
C VAL A 86 2.34 -6.13 9.34
N HIS A 87 1.22 -5.66 9.90
CA HIS A 87 0.95 -4.22 9.94
C HIS A 87 1.97 -3.57 10.86
N VAL A 88 2.86 -2.76 10.30
CA VAL A 88 3.94 -2.11 11.04
C VAL A 88 3.60 -0.66 11.30
N ASP A 89 3.86 -0.21 12.53
CA ASP A 89 3.99 1.21 12.83
C ASP A 89 5.46 1.65 12.65
N ASP A 90 5.72 2.96 12.70
CA ASP A 90 7.07 3.49 12.46
C ASP A 90 8.13 2.96 13.45
N ARG A 91 7.73 2.47 14.64
CA ARG A 91 8.68 2.00 15.65
C ARG A 91 9.17 0.58 15.39
N ASN A 92 8.39 -0.22 14.66
CA ASN A 92 8.66 -1.63 14.44
C ASN A 92 8.92 -1.97 12.96
N SER A 93 8.94 -0.97 12.09
CA SER A 93 9.25 -1.15 10.68
C SER A 93 10.76 -1.21 10.44
N SER A 94 11.20 -2.01 9.46
CA SER A 94 12.56 -1.91 8.91
C SER A 94 12.84 -0.58 8.21
N PHE A 95 11.78 0.18 7.90
CA PHE A 95 11.84 1.52 7.31
C PHE A 95 11.06 2.53 8.17
N PRO A 96 11.63 3.00 9.30
CA PRO A 96 10.94 3.87 10.25
C PRO A 96 10.67 5.26 9.66
N GLY A 97 9.49 5.81 9.94
CA GLY A 97 9.12 7.21 9.67
C GLY A 97 8.23 7.40 8.45
N ILE A 98 8.05 6.39 7.60
CA ILE A 98 7.17 6.49 6.43
C ILE A 98 5.70 6.66 6.81
N VAL A 99 5.22 5.98 7.84
CA VAL A 99 3.80 6.03 8.22
C VAL A 99 3.48 7.43 8.75
N GLU A 100 4.30 7.96 9.65
CA GLU A 100 4.21 9.32 10.16
C GLU A 100 4.38 10.35 9.05
N PHE A 101 5.40 10.21 8.19
CA PHE A 101 5.65 11.14 7.08
C PHE A 101 4.44 11.22 6.14
N MET A 102 3.90 10.08 5.73
CA MET A 102 2.71 10.04 4.87
C MET A 102 1.48 10.57 5.59
N ALA A 103 1.32 10.25 6.88
CA ALA A 103 0.27 10.83 7.71
C ALA A 103 0.42 12.35 7.90
N GLN A 104 1.57 12.96 7.60
CA GLN A 104 1.74 14.41 7.62
C GLN A 104 1.43 15.08 6.27
N HIS A 105 1.73 14.40 5.17
CA HIS A 105 1.76 15.00 3.83
C HIS A 105 0.61 14.57 2.90
N ILE A 106 -0.03 13.45 3.19
CA ILE A 106 -1.20 12.94 2.46
C ILE A 106 -2.47 13.22 3.26
N ARG A 107 -3.38 13.97 2.65
CA ARG A 107 -4.65 14.39 3.24
C ARG A 107 -5.80 14.00 2.33
N GLY A 108 -6.83 13.40 2.91
CA GLY A 108 -8.05 13.04 2.18
C GLY A 108 -7.83 11.88 1.23
N TRP A 109 -8.48 11.93 0.07
CA TRP A 109 -8.44 10.87 -0.94
C TRP A 109 -7.12 10.89 -1.67
N ALA A 110 -6.37 9.80 -1.64
CA ALA A 110 -5.12 9.69 -2.36
C ALA A 110 -4.98 8.35 -3.10
N LEU A 111 -4.41 8.43 -4.29
CA LEU A 111 -3.86 7.29 -5.03
C LEU A 111 -2.35 7.33 -4.91
N LEU A 112 -1.72 6.20 -4.64
CA LEU A 112 -0.30 6.07 -4.37
C LEU A 112 0.37 5.15 -5.39
N ARG A 113 1.53 5.55 -5.90
CA ARG A 113 2.41 4.70 -6.72
C ARG A 113 3.79 4.71 -6.11
N ALA A 114 4.36 3.53 -5.94
CA ALA A 114 5.78 3.36 -5.63
C ALA A 114 6.54 3.10 -6.92
N VAL A 115 7.61 3.87 -7.16
CA VAL A 115 8.38 3.84 -8.41
C VAL A 115 9.79 4.37 -8.14
N ASP A 116 10.81 3.72 -8.68
CA ASP A 116 12.17 4.27 -8.75
C ASP A 116 12.20 5.33 -9.85
N TRP A 117 11.98 6.60 -9.48
CA TRP A 117 11.78 7.68 -10.46
C TRP A 117 13.11 8.26 -10.94
N ASP A 118 14.09 8.34 -10.06
CA ASP A 118 15.40 8.94 -10.34
C ASP A 118 16.45 7.92 -10.82
N GLY A 119 16.16 6.62 -10.70
CA GLY A 119 17.00 5.52 -11.16
C GLY A 119 18.11 5.14 -10.19
N ASP A 120 18.01 5.54 -8.91
CA ASP A 120 19.02 5.23 -7.91
C ASP A 120 18.86 3.86 -7.24
N GLY A 121 17.80 3.12 -7.64
CA GLY A 121 17.51 1.75 -7.22
C GLY A 121 16.64 1.67 -5.97
N ASP A 122 16.20 2.81 -5.46
CA ASP A 122 15.34 2.96 -4.32
C ASP A 122 13.92 3.33 -4.80
N LEU A 123 12.86 2.92 -4.08
CA LEU A 123 11.48 3.25 -4.49
C LEU A 123 11.06 4.59 -3.88
N ASP A 124 10.65 5.51 -4.75
CA ASP A 124 9.99 6.77 -4.40
C ASP A 124 8.48 6.62 -4.28
N LEU A 125 7.81 7.68 -3.81
CA LEU A 125 6.35 7.75 -3.79
C LEU A 125 5.81 8.91 -4.64
N VAL A 126 4.85 8.58 -5.50
CA VAL A 126 4.00 9.54 -6.19
C VAL A 126 2.58 9.40 -5.65
N ALA A 127 2.02 10.49 -5.15
CA ALA A 127 0.66 10.54 -4.63
C ALA A 127 -0.19 11.56 -5.38
N GLN A 128 -1.31 11.13 -5.96
CA GLN A 128 -2.36 12.03 -6.41
C GLN A 128 -3.38 12.17 -5.29
N GLN A 129 -3.50 13.37 -4.71
CA GLN A 129 -4.44 13.63 -3.62
C GLN A 129 -5.48 14.69 -3.96
N THR A 130 -6.67 14.56 -3.38
CA THR A 130 -7.75 15.55 -3.49
C THR A 130 -7.65 16.55 -2.34
N VAL A 131 -7.44 17.83 -2.67
CA VAL A 131 -7.41 18.93 -1.72
C VAL A 131 -8.72 19.70 -1.82
N ARG A 132 -9.50 19.72 -0.73
CA ARG A 132 -10.70 20.56 -0.65
C ARG A 132 -10.31 22.02 -0.55
N SER A 133 -11.01 22.88 -1.30
CA SER A 133 -10.93 24.33 -1.12
C SER A 133 -11.33 24.71 0.31
N LYS A 134 -10.62 25.67 0.92
CA LYS A 134 -11.04 26.26 2.21
C LYS A 134 -12.48 26.76 2.07
N GLY A 135 -13.39 26.26 2.90
CA GLY A 135 -14.81 26.64 2.90
C GLY A 135 -15.79 25.61 2.33
N GLY A 136 -15.33 24.48 1.79
CA GLY A 136 -16.21 23.33 1.43
C GLY A 136 -17.01 23.46 0.13
N ASP A 137 -17.24 24.67 -0.37
CA ASP A 137 -18.13 24.94 -1.52
C ASP A 137 -17.40 25.09 -2.88
N GLY A 138 -16.08 24.96 -2.93
CA GLY A 138 -15.28 25.07 -4.15
C GLY A 138 -14.92 23.71 -4.77
N PRO A 139 -14.45 23.69 -6.04
CA PRO A 139 -14.07 22.46 -6.71
C PRO A 139 -12.92 21.76 -5.96
N SER A 140 -13.01 20.44 -5.88
CA SER A 140 -11.89 19.58 -5.48
C SER A 140 -10.70 19.83 -6.40
N LEU A 141 -9.55 20.20 -5.84
CA LEU A 141 -8.30 20.29 -6.58
C LEU A 141 -7.55 18.97 -6.48
N TYR A 142 -7.00 18.49 -7.59
CA TYR A 142 -6.08 17.37 -7.59
C TYR A 142 -4.66 17.90 -7.48
N LYS A 143 -3.94 17.45 -6.46
CA LYS A 143 -2.52 17.74 -6.25
C LYS A 143 -1.73 16.47 -6.49
N LEU A 144 -0.80 16.49 -7.43
CA LEU A 144 0.24 15.49 -7.52
C LEU A 144 1.38 15.88 -6.58
N VAL A 145 1.83 14.94 -5.75
CA VAL A 145 2.97 15.11 -4.85
C VAL A 145 3.96 13.99 -5.12
N TYR A 146 5.23 14.37 -5.19
CA TYR A 146 6.36 13.45 -5.30
C TYR A 146 7.14 13.48 -4.00
N PHE A 147 7.57 12.31 -3.54
CA PHE A 147 8.44 12.13 -2.40
C PHE A 147 9.61 11.26 -2.83
N GLU A 148 10.74 11.92 -2.95
CA GLU A 148 12.03 11.28 -3.09
C GLU A 148 12.36 10.47 -1.84
N ARG A 149 12.72 9.20 -2.00
CA ARG A 149 13.39 8.46 -0.96
C ARG A 149 14.88 8.72 -1.05
N ARG A 150 15.51 8.97 0.10
CA ARG A 150 16.95 9.24 0.17
C ARG A 150 17.55 8.31 1.18
N HIS A 151 18.51 7.52 0.75
CA HIS A 151 19.53 7.00 1.64
C HIS A 151 20.53 8.10 1.94
N ASP A 152 20.90 8.28 3.21
CA ASP A 152 22.17 8.94 3.53
C ASP A 152 23.27 8.10 2.86
N LYS A 153 23.74 8.56 1.70
CA LYS A 153 24.90 7.98 1.03
C LYS A 153 26.09 8.29 1.94
N SER A 154 26.50 7.30 2.74
CA SER A 154 27.72 7.35 3.53
C SER A 154 28.97 7.38 2.65
#